data_AF-A0AAU3DQP5-F1
#
_entry.id   AF-A0AAU3DQP5-F1
#
_cell.length_a   1.000
_cell.length_b   1.000
_cell.length_c   1.000
_cell.angle_alpha   90.00
_cell.angle_beta   90.00
_cell.angle_gamma   90.00
#
_symmetry.space_group_name_H-M   'P 1'
#
loop_
_entity.id
_entity.type
_entity.pdbx_description
1 polymer ?
#
loop_
_entity_poly.entity_id
_entity_poly.type
_entity_poly.pdbx_seq_one_letter_code
_entity_poly.pdbx_strand_id
1 'polypeptide(L)' 'MNPDMSAEPAWFKSSYSNDSGGACVEVSLAAADALVRVRDSKDIAIPGLNVSEAAWTAFTADLSS' A
#
# COMPACT_ATOMS: atom_id res chain seq x y z
N MET A 1 20.77 -10.74 -20.89
CA MET A 1 19.36 -11.07 -20.58
C MET A 1 19.25 -11.17 -19.08
N ASN A 2 18.42 -10.33 -18.45
CA ASN A 2 17.73 -10.67 -17.20
C ASN A 2 16.51 -9.73 -17.09
N PRO A 3 15.32 -10.14 -17.56
CA PRO A 3 14.13 -9.33 -17.46
C PRO A 3 13.52 -9.56 -16.06
N ASP A 4 14.20 -9.10 -15.01
CA ASP A 4 13.48 -8.89 -13.76
C ASP A 4 12.81 -7.51 -13.85
N MET A 5 11.77 -7.46 -14.69
CA MET A 5 10.85 -6.34 -14.81
C MET A 5 9.70 -6.53 -13.82
N SER A 6 10.03 -6.93 -12.59
CA SER A 6 9.12 -6.78 -11.46
C SER A 6 9.05 -5.28 -11.17
N ALA A 7 8.17 -4.57 -11.86
CA ALA A 7 8.00 -3.12 -11.70
C ALA A 7 7.87 -2.80 -10.21
N GLU A 8 8.70 -1.88 -9.71
CA GLU A 8 8.60 -1.46 -8.32
C GLU A 8 7.16 -1.02 -8.04
N PRO A 9 6.54 -1.50 -6.94
CA PRO A 9 5.16 -1.17 -6.64
C PRO A 9 4.98 0.35 -6.57
N ALA A 10 4.05 0.89 -7.36
CA ALA A 10 3.71 2.31 -7.29
C ALA A 10 3.02 2.58 -5.95
N TRP A 11 3.73 3.30 -5.06
CA TRP A 11 3.22 3.68 -3.74
C TRP A 11 2.59 5.08 -3.77
N PHE A 12 1.44 5.21 -3.13
CA PHE A 12 0.72 6.46 -2.94
C PHE A 12 0.76 6.84 -1.46
N LYS A 13 1.38 7.99 -1.16
CA LYS A 13 1.45 8.54 0.19
C LYS A 13 0.19 9.33 0.52
N SER A 14 -0.36 9.10 1.71
CA SER A 14 -1.49 9.89 2.22
C SER A 14 -1.10 11.35 2.42
N SER A 15 -2.00 12.28 2.09
CA SER A 15 -1.82 13.73 2.34
C SER A 15 -1.78 14.09 3.83
N TYR A 16 -2.24 13.19 4.70
CA TYR A 16 -2.15 13.33 6.15
C TYR A 16 -0.79 12.87 6.71
N SER A 17 0.07 12.27 5.88
CA SER A 17 1.40 11.83 6.29
C SER A 17 2.42 12.96 6.16
N ASN A 18 3.29 13.11 7.16
CA ASN A 18 4.32 14.15 7.16
C ASN A 18 5.71 13.60 7.51
N ASP A 19 6.75 14.32 7.10
CA ASP A 19 8.13 13.89 7.30
C ASP A 19 8.66 14.21 8.70
N SER A 20 8.04 15.15 9.43
CA SER A 20 8.47 15.64 10.75
C SER A 20 8.09 14.74 11.95
N GLY A 21 8.08 13.42 11.77
CA GLY A 21 7.82 12.46 12.85
C GLY A 21 6.34 12.12 13.12
N GLY A 22 5.43 12.50 12.22
CA GLY A 22 4.02 12.08 12.26
C GLY A 22 3.74 10.74 11.57
N ALA A 23 2.45 10.45 11.37
CA ALA A 23 1.95 9.26 10.69
C ALA A 23 2.53 9.09 9.27
N CYS A 24 2.64 7.85 8.79
CA CYS A 24 3.23 7.54 7.49
C CYS A 24 2.47 6.44 6.74
N VAL A 25 1.23 6.75 6.35
CA VAL A 25 0.39 5.81 5.61
C VAL A 25 0.67 5.89 4.11
N GLU A 26 1.07 4.76 3.55
CA GLU A 26 1.25 4.56 2.11
C GLU A 26 0.51 3.31 1.63
N VAL A 27 -0.07 3.37 0.43
CA VAL A 27 -0.79 2.26 -0.20
C VAL A 27 -0.25 1.97 -1.59
N SER A 28 -0.21 0.70 -1.99
CA SER A 28 0.09 0.30 -3.37
C SER A 28 -0.94 -0.69 -3.89
N LEU A 29 -1.38 -0.48 -5.12
CA LEU A 29 -2.32 -1.35 -5.82
C LEU A 29 -1.53 -2.28 -6.75
N ALA A 30 -1.50 -3.56 -6.41
CA ALA A 30 -0.80 -4.58 -7.16
C ALA A 30 -1.81 -5.42 -7.95
N ALA A 31 -2.25 -4.88 -9.08
CA ALA A 31 -3.26 -5.53 -9.93
C ALA A 31 -2.83 -6.92 -10.40
N ALA A 32 -1.52 -7.14 -10.60
CA ALA A 32 -0.98 -8.45 -11.00
C ALA A 32 -1.24 -9.56 -9.97
N ASP A 33 -1.32 -9.21 -8.69
CA ASP A 33 -1.48 -10.17 -7.58
C ASP A 33 -2.86 -10.06 -6.90
N ALA A 34 -3.75 -9.16 -7.38
CA ALA A 34 -5.02 -8.81 -6.72
C ALA A 34 -4.85 -8.44 -5.23
N LEU A 35 -3.77 -7.71 -4.91
CA LEU A 35 -3.43 -7.27 -3.56
C LEU A 35 -3.42 -5.75 -3.43
N VAL A 36 -3.86 -5.30 -2.26
CA VAL A 36 -3.65 -3.95 -1.75
C VAL A 36 -2.60 -4.03 -0.65
N ARG A 37 -1.48 -3.33 -0.82
CA ARG A 37 -0.39 -3.28 0.14
C ARG A 37 -0.49 -1.98 0.94
N VAL A 38 -0.44 -2.06 2.27
CA VAL A 38 -0.54 -0.90 3.17
C VAL A 38 0.65 -0.91 4.12
N ARG A 39 1.29 0.24 4.32
CA ARG A 39 2.32 0.41 5.36
C ARG A 39 2.12 1.72 6.12
N ASP A 40 2.48 1.71 7.38
CA ASP A 40 2.52 2.91 8.26
C ASP A 40 3.96 3.29 8.70
N SER A 41 4.96 2.48 8.29
CA SER A 41 6.37 2.72 8.64
C SER A 41 7.10 3.43 7.50
N LYS A 42 7.99 4.36 7.87
CA LYS A 42 8.98 4.96 6.97
C LYS A 42 10.13 4.01 6.63
N ASP A 43 10.32 2.98 7.43
CA ASP A 43 11.31 1.93 7.16
C ASP A 43 10.74 0.93 6.15
N ILE A 44 11.13 1.12 4.89
CA ILE A 44 10.66 0.30 3.75
C ILE A 44 11.22 -1.13 3.76
N ALA A 45 12.18 -1.43 4.64
CA ALA A 45 12.68 -2.79 4.82
C ALA A 45 11.73 -3.64 5.66
N ILE A 46 10.83 -3.02 6.42
CA ILE A 46 9.83 -3.72 7.24
C ILE A 46 8.62 -4.08 6.36
N PRO A 47 8.12 -5.33 6.42
CA PRO A 47 6.93 -5.73 5.68
C PRO A 47 5.69 -4.91 6.04
N GLY A 48 4.96 -4.46 5.02
CA GLY A 48 3.62 -3.91 5.17
C GLY A 48 2.55 -5.00 5.28
N LEU A 49 1.31 -4.57 5.49
CA LEU A 49 0.14 -5.43 5.45
C LEU A 49 -0.29 -5.66 4.00
N ASN A 50 -0.48 -6.91 3.61
CA ASN A 50 -1.10 -7.28 2.34
C ASN A 50 -2.56 -7.67 2.58
N VAL A 51 -3.48 -7.03 1.87
CA VAL A 51 -4.91 -7.26 1.92
C VAL A 51 -5.37 -7.71 0.53
N SER A 52 -6.27 -8.68 0.43
CA SER A 52 -6.87 -9.00 -0.86
C SER A 52 -7.70 -7.83 -1.36
N GLU A 53 -7.77 -7.64 -2.68
CA GLU A 53 -8.60 -6.60 -3.29
C GLU A 53 -10.05 -6.69 -2.80
N ALA A 54 -10.62 -7.89 -2.74
CA ALA A 54 -12.00 -8.10 -2.27
C ALA A 54 -12.21 -7.66 -0.81
N ALA A 55 -11.28 -7.96 0.09
CA ALA A 55 -11.38 -7.54 1.49
C ALA A 55 -11.20 -6.03 1.63
N TRP A 56 -10.30 -5.42 0.85
CA TRP A 56 -10.11 -3.97 0.83
C TRP A 56 -11.38 -3.25 0.34
N THR A 57 -11.98 -3.71 -0.76
CA THR A 57 -13.23 -3.14 -1.28
C THR A 57 -14.35 -3.20 -0.25
N ALA A 58 -14.55 -4.36 0.39
CA ALA A 58 -15.58 -4.52 1.43
C ALA A 58 -15.34 -3.56 2.61
N PHE A 59 -14.09 -3.45 3.07
CA PHE A 59 -13.71 -2.54 4.15
C PHE A 59 -13.99 -1.07 3.80
N THR A 60 -13.61 -0.61 2.61
CA THR A 60 -13.85 0.79 2.22
C THR A 60 -15.31 1.12 1.97
N ALA A 61 -16.11 0.15 1.53
CA ALA A 61 -17.55 0.34 1.36
C ALA A 61 -18.23 0.56 2.73
N ASP A 62 -17.83 -0.20 3.75
CA ASP A 62 -18.34 -0.05 5.12
C ASP A 62 -18.00 1.33 5.71
N LEU A 63 -16.77 1.83 5.50
CA LEU A 63 -16.35 3.15 5.96
C LEU A 63 -17.08 4.33 5.30
N SER A 64 -17.75 4.09 4.17
CA SER A 64 -18.47 5.13 3.43
C SER A 64 -19.96 5.22 3.80
N SER A 65 -20.42 4.37 4.71
CA SER A 65 -21.80 4.34 5.23
C SER A 65 -21.99 5.26 6.44
#